data_AF-A0A2V8CXE3-F1
#
_entry.id   AF-A0A2V8CXE3-F1
#
_cell.length_a   1.000
_cell.length_b   1.000
_cell.length_c   1.000
_cell.angle_alpha   90.00
_cell.angle_beta   90.00
_cell.angle_gamma   90.00
#
_symmetry.space_group_name_H-M   'P 1'
#
loop_
_entity.id
_entity.type
_entity.pdbx_description
1 polymer ?
#
loop_
_entity_poly.entity_id
_entity_poly.type
_entity_poly.pdbx_seq_one_letter_code
_entity_poly.pdbx_strand_id
1 'polypeptide(L)'
;MRNLAWLLLVASTLPAQPPSPSPLQNPAASAGQADVVRAQPVGTMSDLMVKIIYPASDAVFYIATREPKTEVEWSELQGKTLALAESANLLLMPGRARDQDRWMQDAKLLLDAGTAAYRAARRKDVAALEAVNDQLLTSCTSCHQHYRPNYGRRPAPDATAPQSARVAPSAPSAPVPLSAPVATTPPAPSIVGRWKLRAAEDLRADGSVARYPWGQHPVGSIVVEGGACYLQIASSDTPSFSGGSTPVMEQMKAALLSTYIAYSGPCAINASEGSVTLKVEAAWRPDYVGTEQKRFFRFQNGALIFGPAPNSMRAGNETLTRRLTLDRVQ
;
A
#
# COMPACT_ATOMS: atom_id res chain seq x y z
N MET A 1 93.66 82.91 -3.05
CA MET A 1 93.52 82.75 -4.51
C MET A 1 92.12 82.22 -4.77
N ARG A 2 91.39 82.86 -5.69
CA ARG A 2 89.97 82.62 -6.03
C ARG A 2 89.73 81.18 -6.50
N ASN A 3 88.67 80.54 -6.03
CA ASN A 3 87.97 79.49 -6.77
C ASN A 3 86.46 79.66 -6.57
N LEU A 4 85.77 79.96 -7.67
CA LEU A 4 84.31 79.96 -7.77
C LEU A 4 83.81 78.51 -7.76
N ALA A 5 82.86 78.19 -6.89
CA ALA A 5 81.98 77.04 -7.04
C ALA A 5 80.54 77.50 -6.86
N TRP A 6 79.75 77.30 -7.91
CA TRP A 6 78.33 77.66 -8.01
C TRP A 6 77.48 76.76 -7.11
N LEU A 7 76.66 77.36 -6.25
CA LEU A 7 75.60 76.69 -5.48
C LEU A 7 74.29 76.78 -6.27
N LEU A 8 73.85 75.65 -6.82
CA LEU A 8 72.50 75.46 -7.36
C LEU A 8 71.54 75.07 -6.23
N LEU A 9 70.60 75.98 -5.92
CA LEU A 9 69.42 75.72 -5.11
C LEU A 9 68.45 74.83 -5.92
N VAL A 10 68.29 73.58 -5.52
CA VAL A 10 67.23 72.71 -6.03
C VAL A 10 65.97 72.98 -5.21
N ALA A 11 65.01 73.68 -5.81
CA ALA A 11 63.66 73.79 -5.29
C ALA A 11 62.95 72.43 -5.47
N SER A 12 62.83 71.67 -4.38
CA SER A 12 62.02 70.46 -4.33
C SER A 12 60.54 70.84 -4.32
N THR A 13 59.94 70.96 -5.50
CA THR A 13 58.49 70.94 -5.64
C THR A 13 57.98 69.54 -5.33
N LEU A 14 57.38 69.35 -4.16
CA LEU A 14 56.57 68.16 -3.87
C LEU A 14 55.41 68.11 -4.88
N PRO A 15 55.28 67.07 -5.72
CA PRO A 15 54.07 66.90 -6.50
C PRO A 15 52.91 66.59 -5.54
N ALA A 16 51.77 67.22 -5.78
CA ALA A 16 50.52 66.90 -5.10
C ALA A 16 50.24 65.40 -5.20
N GLN A 17 49.91 64.75 -4.08
CA GLN A 17 49.41 63.38 -4.11
C GLN A 17 48.18 63.32 -5.01
N PRO A 18 48.08 62.37 -5.95
CA PRO A 18 46.85 62.15 -6.69
C PRO A 18 45.75 61.77 -5.68
N PRO A 19 44.48 62.16 -5.93
CA PRO A 19 43.38 61.76 -5.09
C PRO A 19 43.38 60.22 -4.97
N SER A 20 43.19 59.72 -3.75
CA SER A 20 42.98 58.29 -3.53
C SER A 20 41.89 57.80 -4.50
N PRO A 21 42.06 56.66 -5.18
CA PRO A 21 40.99 56.12 -6.01
C PRO A 21 39.78 55.92 -5.10
N SER A 22 38.68 56.60 -5.41
CA SER A 22 37.37 56.20 -4.89
C SER A 22 37.26 54.68 -5.09
N PRO A 23 36.80 53.91 -4.09
CA PRO A 23 36.50 52.51 -4.32
C PRO A 23 35.61 52.47 -5.56
N LEU A 24 36.02 51.69 -6.57
CA LEU A 24 35.23 51.49 -7.77
C LEU A 24 33.81 51.17 -7.30
N GLN A 25 32.91 52.15 -7.44
CA GLN A 25 31.51 51.87 -7.46
C GLN A 25 31.39 50.96 -8.65
N ASN A 26 31.31 49.65 -8.37
CA ASN A 26 30.84 48.69 -9.34
C ASN A 26 29.66 49.37 -9.99
N PRO A 27 29.66 49.61 -11.33
CA PRO A 27 28.39 49.87 -11.96
C PRO A 27 27.53 48.73 -11.47
N ALA A 28 26.43 49.07 -10.80
CA ALA A 28 25.39 48.11 -10.54
C ALA A 28 25.03 47.60 -11.92
N ALA A 29 25.70 46.53 -12.33
CA ALA A 29 25.17 45.60 -13.25
C ALA A 29 23.85 45.25 -12.59
N SER A 30 22.79 45.87 -13.10
CA SER A 30 21.65 45.11 -13.55
C SER A 30 22.17 43.95 -14.42
N ALA A 31 22.90 43.01 -13.79
CA ALA A 31 22.92 41.64 -14.18
C ALA A 31 21.45 41.30 -14.06
N GLY A 32 20.78 41.27 -15.21
CA GLY A 32 19.41 40.83 -15.31
C GLY A 32 19.31 39.60 -14.43
N GLN A 33 18.29 39.56 -13.60
CA GLN A 33 17.85 38.29 -13.02
C GLN A 33 17.73 37.37 -14.23
N ALA A 34 18.74 36.53 -14.45
CA ALA A 34 18.60 35.42 -15.36
C ALA A 34 17.43 34.67 -14.73
N ASP A 35 16.28 34.68 -15.39
CA ASP A 35 15.15 33.87 -14.99
C ASP A 35 15.66 32.44 -14.94
N VAL A 36 16.09 31.99 -13.76
CA VAL A 36 16.48 30.62 -13.54
C VAL A 36 15.18 29.87 -13.75
N VAL A 37 15.07 29.17 -14.88
CA VAL A 37 13.92 28.32 -15.17
C VAL A 37 13.91 27.23 -14.10
N ARG A 38 13.16 27.47 -13.02
CA ARG A 38 12.99 26.53 -11.92
C ARG A 38 11.96 25.52 -12.37
N ALA A 39 12.36 24.26 -12.44
CA ALA A 39 11.43 23.16 -12.70
C ALA A 39 10.28 23.20 -11.69
N GLN A 40 9.04 23.25 -12.19
CA GLN A 40 7.83 23.32 -11.36
C GLN A 40 7.07 21.99 -11.43
N PRO A 41 6.50 21.52 -10.30
CA PRO A 41 5.55 20.42 -10.31
C PRO A 41 4.31 20.73 -11.17
N VAL A 42 4.01 19.91 -12.17
CA VAL A 42 2.76 20.02 -12.96
C VAL A 42 1.60 19.30 -12.26
N GLY A 43 1.78 18.01 -11.93
CA GLY A 43 0.78 17.20 -11.23
C GLY A 43 1.03 17.07 -9.73
N THR A 44 0.03 16.56 -9.01
CA THR A 44 0.14 16.29 -7.56
C THR A 44 1.10 15.12 -7.27
N MET A 45 1.48 14.97 -6.00
CA MET A 45 2.21 13.76 -5.58
C MET A 45 1.44 12.48 -5.84
N SER A 46 0.10 12.51 -5.72
CA SER A 46 -0.74 11.35 -6.01
C SER A 46 -0.76 11.02 -7.50
N ASP A 47 -0.77 12.03 -8.38
CA ASP A 47 -0.70 11.80 -9.83
C ASP A 47 0.62 11.12 -10.20
N LEU A 48 1.74 11.63 -9.68
CA LEU A 48 3.06 11.05 -9.93
C LEU A 48 3.15 9.60 -9.44
N MET A 49 2.70 9.33 -8.22
CA MET A 49 2.76 8.00 -7.63
C MET A 49 1.86 6.99 -8.32
N VAL A 50 0.59 7.34 -8.57
CA VAL A 50 -0.43 6.39 -9.04
C VAL A 50 -0.45 6.27 -10.57
N LYS A 51 -0.23 7.36 -11.30
CA LYS A 51 -0.38 7.37 -12.77
C LYS A 51 0.92 7.11 -13.51
N ILE A 52 2.08 7.24 -12.85
CA ILE A 52 3.39 7.05 -13.50
C ILE A 52 4.21 5.99 -12.77
N ILE A 53 4.54 6.19 -11.49
CA ILE A 53 5.44 5.29 -10.74
C ILE A 53 4.82 3.89 -10.60
N TYR A 54 3.57 3.79 -10.16
CA TYR A 54 2.90 2.50 -9.97
C TYR A 54 2.86 1.64 -11.25
N PRO A 55 2.28 2.10 -12.38
CA PRO A 55 2.22 1.28 -13.60
C PRO A 55 3.60 1.00 -14.20
N ALA A 56 4.58 1.90 -14.03
CA ALA A 56 5.95 1.64 -14.46
C ALA A 56 6.63 0.56 -13.62
N SER A 57 6.43 0.57 -12.30
CA SER A 57 6.96 -0.44 -11.38
C SER A 57 6.30 -1.81 -11.55
N ASP A 58 5.00 -1.87 -11.87
CA ASP A 58 4.25 -3.11 -12.14
C ASP A 58 4.92 -3.93 -13.24
N ALA A 59 5.37 -3.27 -14.31
CA ALA A 59 6.06 -3.93 -15.41
C ALA A 59 7.37 -4.60 -15.01
N VAL A 60 8.05 -4.09 -13.97
CA VAL A 60 9.27 -4.70 -13.42
C VAL A 60 8.91 -5.85 -12.48
N PHE A 61 7.97 -5.64 -11.55
CA PHE A 61 7.55 -6.66 -10.57
C PHE A 61 7.03 -7.95 -11.22
N TYR A 62 6.35 -7.84 -12.37
CA TYR A 62 5.73 -8.99 -13.03
C TYR A 62 6.55 -9.54 -14.21
N ILE A 63 7.82 -9.14 -14.37
CA ILE A 63 8.64 -9.51 -15.52
C ILE A 63 8.73 -11.03 -15.75
N ALA A 64 8.80 -11.83 -14.68
CA ALA A 64 8.85 -13.30 -14.73
C ALA A 64 7.62 -13.94 -15.38
N THR A 65 6.46 -13.28 -15.22
CA THR A 65 5.16 -13.78 -15.70
C THR A 65 4.69 -13.07 -16.97
N ARG A 66 5.31 -11.93 -17.29
CA ARG A 66 4.94 -11.04 -18.41
C ARG A 66 6.19 -10.62 -19.19
N GLU A 67 7.02 -11.59 -19.53
CA GLU A 67 8.26 -11.35 -20.25
C GLU A 67 7.98 -10.85 -21.68
N PRO A 68 8.57 -9.72 -22.10
CA PRO A 68 8.46 -9.25 -23.48
C PRO A 68 9.02 -10.26 -24.49
N LYS A 69 8.26 -10.50 -25.56
CA LYS A 69 8.61 -11.44 -26.63
C LYS A 69 9.00 -10.74 -27.93
N THR A 70 8.62 -9.47 -28.09
CA THR A 70 8.91 -8.68 -29.29
C THR A 70 9.78 -7.46 -28.98
N GLU A 71 10.46 -6.94 -30.01
CA GLU A 71 11.23 -5.68 -29.91
C GLU A 71 10.37 -4.49 -29.46
N VAL A 72 9.11 -4.46 -29.89
CA VAL A 72 8.15 -3.42 -29.51
C VAL A 72 7.88 -3.49 -28.02
N GLU A 73 7.56 -4.67 -27.49
CA GLU A 73 7.32 -4.87 -26.05
C GLU A 73 8.58 -4.59 -25.21
N TRP A 74 9.77 -4.95 -25.71
CA TRP A 74 11.04 -4.58 -25.06
C TRP A 74 11.26 -3.07 -25.05
N SER A 75 10.94 -2.38 -26.13
CA SER A 75 11.02 -0.92 -26.21
C SER A 75 10.02 -0.24 -25.27
N GLU A 76 8.81 -0.78 -25.15
CA GLU A 76 7.83 -0.32 -24.17
C GLU A 76 8.31 -0.51 -22.73
N LEU A 77 8.91 -1.66 -22.41
CA LEU A 77 9.48 -1.91 -21.09
C LEU A 77 10.65 -0.95 -20.77
N GLN A 78 11.49 -0.65 -21.76
CA GLN A 78 12.53 0.38 -21.62
C GLN A 78 11.91 1.76 -21.34
N GLY A 79 10.83 2.13 -22.03
CA GLY A 79 10.10 3.37 -21.77
C GLY A 79 9.51 3.43 -20.36
N LYS A 80 8.90 2.34 -19.88
CA LYS A 80 8.35 2.23 -18.52
C LYS A 80 9.44 2.36 -17.45
N THR A 81 10.53 1.62 -17.60
CA THR A 81 11.65 1.66 -16.64
C THR A 81 12.38 3.01 -16.64
N LEU A 82 12.47 3.68 -17.81
CA LEU A 82 12.94 5.06 -17.89
C LEU A 82 12.01 6.02 -17.13
N ALA A 83 10.70 5.91 -17.37
CA ALA A 83 9.71 6.74 -16.68
C ALA A 83 9.76 6.56 -15.16
N LEU A 84 10.03 5.33 -14.67
CA LEU A 84 10.23 5.06 -13.25
C LEU A 84 11.45 5.80 -12.69
N ALA A 85 12.60 5.71 -13.37
CA ALA A 85 13.83 6.38 -12.96
C ALA A 85 13.68 7.92 -12.97
N GLU A 86 13.12 8.47 -14.05
CA GLU A 86 12.91 9.92 -14.16
C GLU A 86 11.86 10.43 -13.17
N SER A 87 10.85 9.62 -12.86
CA SER A 87 9.89 9.98 -11.80
C SER A 87 10.56 10.10 -10.44
N ALA A 88 11.59 9.32 -10.16
CA ALA A 88 12.37 9.48 -8.94
C ALA A 88 13.14 10.80 -8.91
N ASN A 89 13.65 11.28 -10.05
CA ASN A 89 14.22 12.63 -10.16
C ASN A 89 13.18 13.71 -9.84
N LEU A 90 11.92 13.52 -10.28
CA LEU A 90 10.85 14.45 -9.92
C LEU A 90 10.64 14.50 -8.41
N LEU A 91 10.73 13.38 -7.69
CA LEU A 91 10.62 13.34 -6.23
C LEU A 91 11.73 14.13 -5.52
N LEU A 92 12.90 14.26 -6.15
CA LEU A 92 14.03 15.03 -5.64
C LEU A 92 13.93 16.54 -5.94
N MET A 93 12.96 16.96 -6.75
CA MET A 93 12.81 18.37 -7.11
C MET A 93 12.39 19.24 -5.92
N PRO A 94 12.87 20.50 -5.86
CA PRO A 94 12.30 21.52 -4.99
C PRO A 94 10.78 21.64 -5.20
N GLY A 95 10.02 21.69 -4.11
CA GLY A 95 8.55 21.75 -4.14
C GLY A 95 7.84 20.39 -4.16
N ARG A 96 8.55 19.27 -4.36
CA ARG A 96 8.01 17.92 -4.10
C ARG A 96 8.56 17.30 -2.82
N ALA A 97 9.82 17.56 -2.51
CA ALA A 97 10.46 17.05 -1.31
C ALA A 97 9.80 17.58 -0.04
N ARG A 98 9.51 16.69 0.91
CA ARG A 98 8.95 17.05 2.22
C ARG A 98 10.00 17.54 3.21
N ASP A 99 11.22 17.03 3.07
CA ASP A 99 12.41 17.47 3.77
C ASP A 99 13.64 17.21 2.89
N GLN A 100 14.81 17.65 3.35
CA GLN A 100 16.07 17.53 2.63
C GLN A 100 16.94 16.36 3.15
N ASP A 101 16.40 15.52 4.04
CA ASP A 101 17.16 14.47 4.72
C ASP A 101 16.66 13.08 4.30
N ARG A 102 15.74 12.50 5.07
CA ARG A 102 15.23 11.14 4.82
C ARG A 102 14.48 11.04 3.51
N TRP A 103 13.78 12.09 3.09
CA TRP A 103 13.05 12.10 1.83
C TRP A 103 14.00 11.93 0.65
N MET A 104 15.15 12.62 0.70
CA MET A 104 16.17 12.56 -0.35
C MET A 104 16.84 11.19 -0.40
N GLN A 105 17.09 10.59 0.77
CA GLN A 105 17.65 9.24 0.88
C GLN A 105 16.67 8.20 0.31
N ASP A 106 15.40 8.25 0.72
CA ASP A 106 14.37 7.32 0.26
C ASP A 106 14.07 7.48 -1.24
N ALA A 107 13.99 8.72 -1.76
CA ALA A 107 13.80 8.98 -3.18
C ALA A 107 14.99 8.51 -4.03
N LYS A 108 16.22 8.59 -3.48
CA LYS A 108 17.41 8.05 -4.14
C LYS A 108 17.37 6.53 -4.26
N LEU A 109 16.81 5.81 -3.28
CA LEU A 109 16.62 4.35 -3.41
C LEU A 109 15.77 3.99 -4.64
N LEU A 110 14.70 4.76 -4.90
CA LEU A 110 13.85 4.56 -6.07
C LEU A 110 14.59 4.93 -7.37
N LEU A 111 15.38 6.01 -7.36
CA LEU A 111 16.20 6.42 -8.50
C LEU A 111 17.23 5.33 -8.87
N ASP A 112 17.91 4.79 -7.87
CA ASP A 112 18.93 3.75 -8.06
C ASP A 112 18.27 2.46 -8.59
N ALA A 113 17.12 2.05 -8.03
CA ALA A 113 16.35 0.89 -8.49
C ALA A 113 15.82 1.08 -9.92
N GLY A 114 15.20 2.23 -10.21
CA GLY A 114 14.70 2.56 -11.54
C GLY A 114 15.81 2.61 -12.59
N THR A 115 16.97 3.18 -12.24
CA THR A 115 18.15 3.22 -13.12
C THR A 115 18.67 1.82 -13.41
N ALA A 116 18.73 0.95 -12.39
CA ALA A 116 19.13 -0.45 -12.56
C ALA A 116 18.14 -1.20 -13.48
N ALA A 117 16.83 -1.03 -13.25
CA ALA A 117 15.78 -1.61 -14.09
C ALA A 117 15.89 -1.14 -15.54
N TYR A 118 16.09 0.16 -15.78
CA TYR A 118 16.25 0.70 -17.13
C TYR A 118 17.47 0.11 -17.84
N ARG A 119 18.61 0.01 -17.15
CA ARG A 119 19.82 -0.63 -17.71
C ARG A 119 19.59 -2.10 -18.03
N ALA A 120 18.86 -2.84 -17.19
CA ALA A 120 18.54 -4.24 -17.42
C ALA A 120 17.56 -4.41 -18.61
N ALA A 121 16.52 -3.57 -18.69
CA ALA A 121 15.58 -3.56 -19.81
C ALA A 121 16.27 -3.26 -21.15
N ARG A 122 17.25 -2.33 -21.17
CA ARG A 122 18.06 -2.04 -22.36
C ARG A 122 18.91 -3.22 -22.83
N ARG A 123 19.34 -4.08 -21.91
CA ARG A 123 20.07 -5.31 -22.23
C ARG A 123 19.17 -6.53 -22.43
N LYS A 124 17.85 -6.37 -22.28
CA LYS A 124 16.87 -7.46 -22.30
C LYS A 124 17.17 -8.57 -21.29
N ASP A 125 17.64 -8.17 -20.12
CA ASP A 125 18.16 -9.04 -19.09
C ASP A 125 17.08 -9.29 -18.02
N VAL A 126 16.28 -10.35 -18.23
CA VAL A 126 15.15 -10.71 -17.36
C VAL A 126 15.63 -11.03 -15.94
N ALA A 127 16.71 -11.78 -15.80
CA ALA A 127 17.27 -12.13 -14.49
C ALA A 127 17.70 -10.88 -13.72
N ALA A 128 18.34 -9.90 -14.38
CA ALA A 128 18.69 -8.64 -13.73
C ALA A 128 17.45 -7.78 -13.41
N LEU A 129 16.40 -7.81 -14.23
CA LEU A 129 15.13 -7.13 -13.93
C LEU A 129 14.45 -7.74 -12.69
N GLU A 130 14.42 -9.07 -12.59
CA GLU A 130 13.89 -9.77 -11.42
C GLU A 130 14.69 -9.44 -10.16
N ALA A 131 16.02 -9.40 -10.26
CA ALA A 131 16.91 -9.07 -9.14
C ALA A 131 16.68 -7.63 -8.59
N VAL A 132 16.16 -6.71 -9.40
CA VAL A 132 15.84 -5.34 -8.98
C VAL A 132 14.57 -5.28 -8.12
N ASN A 133 13.70 -6.30 -8.13
CA ASN A 133 12.42 -6.28 -7.43
C ASN A 133 12.54 -6.01 -5.92
N ASP A 134 13.52 -6.61 -5.24
CA ASP A 134 13.73 -6.38 -3.81
C ASP A 134 14.14 -4.93 -3.52
N GLN A 135 15.03 -4.38 -4.34
CA GLN A 135 15.47 -2.98 -4.23
C GLN A 135 14.29 -2.03 -4.48
N LEU A 136 13.48 -2.32 -5.50
CA LEU A 136 12.31 -1.53 -5.85
C LEU A 136 11.26 -1.57 -4.73
N LEU A 137 10.94 -2.76 -4.20
CA LEU A 137 10.02 -2.91 -3.09
C LEU A 137 10.50 -2.18 -1.83
N THR A 138 11.80 -2.27 -1.53
CA THR A 138 12.41 -1.55 -0.41
C THR A 138 12.26 -0.04 -0.56
N SER A 139 12.51 0.49 -1.77
CA SER A 139 12.33 1.91 -2.05
C SER A 139 10.88 2.39 -1.85
N CYS A 140 9.90 1.57 -2.27
CA CYS A 140 8.48 1.87 -2.12
C CYS A 140 8.03 1.86 -0.64
N THR A 141 8.45 0.85 0.11
CA THR A 141 7.98 0.64 1.48
C THR A 141 8.66 1.59 2.47
N SER A 142 9.98 1.83 2.36
CA SER A 142 10.72 2.75 3.23
C SER A 142 10.12 4.15 3.20
N CYS A 143 9.99 4.74 2.00
CA CYS A 143 9.43 6.08 1.83
C CYS A 143 8.01 6.19 2.38
N HIS A 144 7.16 5.21 2.07
CA HIS A 144 5.77 5.24 2.50
C HIS A 144 5.61 5.05 4.02
N GLN A 145 6.46 4.24 4.67
CA GLN A 145 6.46 4.11 6.12
C GLN A 145 6.84 5.43 6.82
N HIS A 146 7.77 6.19 6.25
CA HIS A 146 8.18 7.48 6.81
C HIS A 146 7.19 8.62 6.53
N TYR A 147 6.59 8.66 5.34
CA TYR A 147 5.86 9.85 4.87
C TYR A 147 4.37 9.66 4.63
N ARG A 148 3.81 8.45 4.68
CA ARG A 148 2.37 8.25 4.58
C ARG A 148 1.78 7.88 5.95
N PRO A 149 1.05 8.80 6.60
CA PRO A 149 0.28 8.47 7.79
C PRO A 149 -0.65 7.29 7.49
N ASN A 150 -0.70 6.34 8.42
CA ASN A 150 -1.49 5.10 8.28
C ASN A 150 -1.08 4.21 7.10
N TYR A 151 0.14 4.34 6.56
CA TYR A 151 0.63 3.37 5.58
C TYR A 151 0.66 1.98 6.18
N GLY A 152 0.02 1.03 5.47
CA GLY A 152 -0.17 -0.34 5.96
C GLY A 152 -1.24 -0.50 7.04
N ARG A 153 -1.89 0.58 7.52
CA ARG A 153 -2.99 0.53 8.49
C ARG A 153 -4.31 0.91 7.83
N ARG A 154 -5.38 0.16 8.13
CA ARG A 154 -6.74 0.55 7.70
C ARG A 154 -7.19 1.79 8.50
N PRO A 155 -7.85 2.79 7.87
CA PRO A 155 -8.58 3.80 8.61
C PRO A 155 -9.59 3.13 9.54
N ALA A 156 -9.65 3.53 10.80
CA ALA A 156 -10.75 3.14 11.67
C ALA A 156 -12.07 3.53 10.98
N PRO A 157 -13.12 2.69 11.02
CA PRO A 157 -14.42 3.12 10.51
C PRO A 157 -14.81 4.41 11.23
N ASP A 158 -15.04 5.48 10.46
CA ASP A 158 -15.46 6.78 10.99
C ASP A 158 -16.73 6.58 11.83
N ALA A 159 -16.60 6.74 13.14
CA ALA A 159 -17.73 6.70 14.07
C ALA A 159 -18.66 7.93 13.93
N THR A 160 -18.33 8.85 13.01
CA THR A 160 -18.93 10.19 12.90
C THR A 160 -19.53 10.48 11.52
N ALA A 161 -19.49 9.55 10.57
CA ALA A 161 -20.15 9.77 9.27
C ALA A 161 -21.69 9.80 9.47
N PRO A 162 -22.38 10.91 9.16
CA PRO A 162 -23.81 11.02 9.37
C PRO A 162 -24.58 10.04 8.48
N GLN A 163 -25.52 9.32 9.07
CA GLN A 163 -26.36 8.28 8.44
C GLN A 163 -27.30 8.82 7.34
N SER A 164 -27.26 10.11 7.02
CA SER A 164 -28.25 10.79 6.16
C SER A 164 -28.04 10.60 4.65
N ALA A 165 -27.00 9.86 4.22
CA ALA A 165 -26.77 9.58 2.80
C ALA A 165 -27.31 8.21 2.34
N ARG A 166 -28.02 7.46 3.19
CA ARG A 166 -28.83 6.33 2.72
C ARG A 166 -30.13 6.89 2.14
N VAL A 167 -30.20 6.97 0.81
CA VAL A 167 -31.45 7.21 0.08
C VAL A 167 -32.44 6.12 0.50
N ALA A 168 -33.47 6.51 1.26
CA ALA A 168 -34.57 5.63 1.61
C ALA A 168 -35.41 5.35 0.36
N PRO A 169 -35.86 4.11 0.11
CA PRO A 169 -36.87 3.86 -0.89
C PRO A 169 -38.20 4.51 -0.46
N SER A 170 -38.85 5.17 -1.42
CA SER A 170 -40.14 5.86 -1.27
C SER A 170 -41.21 4.91 -0.72
N ALA A 171 -41.92 5.34 0.32
CA ALA A 171 -43.00 4.59 0.95
C ALA A 171 -44.21 4.42 0.01
N PRO A 172 -44.90 3.26 0.00
CA PRO A 172 -46.23 3.15 -0.57
C PRO A 172 -47.29 3.78 0.34
N SER A 173 -48.37 4.27 -0.27
CA SER A 173 -49.51 4.92 0.37
C SER A 173 -50.26 4.03 1.38
N ALA A 174 -50.92 4.69 2.33
CA ALA A 174 -51.52 4.17 3.57
C ALA A 174 -52.51 2.97 3.42
N PRO A 175 -52.68 2.16 4.50
CA PRO A 175 -53.47 0.93 4.49
C PRO A 175 -54.96 1.11 4.83
N VAL A 176 -55.77 0.16 4.35
CA VAL A 176 -57.16 -0.15 4.75
C VAL A 176 -57.14 -0.79 6.17
N PRO A 177 -58.15 -0.60 7.05
CA PRO A 177 -58.02 -0.90 8.48
C PRO A 177 -57.87 -2.40 8.82
N LEU A 178 -57.23 -2.60 9.97
CA LEU A 178 -56.60 -3.81 10.47
C LEU A 178 -57.58 -4.95 10.80
N SER A 179 -57.28 -6.14 10.31
CA SER A 179 -57.36 -7.35 11.12
C SER A 179 -56.13 -7.41 12.03
N ALA A 180 -56.31 -7.78 13.30
CA ALA A 180 -55.27 -7.80 14.33
C ALA A 180 -53.96 -8.46 13.86
N PRO A 181 -52.77 -7.90 14.18
CA PRO A 181 -51.52 -8.55 13.86
C PRO A 181 -51.41 -9.81 14.73
N VAL A 182 -51.43 -10.97 14.06
CA VAL A 182 -50.83 -12.18 14.63
C VAL A 182 -49.40 -11.79 14.98
N ALA A 183 -49.00 -12.00 16.24
CA ALA A 183 -47.63 -11.81 16.68
C ALA A 183 -46.72 -12.70 15.82
N THR A 184 -46.13 -12.14 14.76
CA THR A 184 -45.10 -12.80 13.98
C THR A 184 -43.87 -12.81 14.86
N THR A 185 -43.59 -13.98 15.47
CA THR A 185 -42.26 -14.29 16.00
C THR A 185 -41.23 -13.84 14.97
N PRO A 186 -40.26 -12.99 15.30
CA PRO A 186 -39.22 -12.60 14.35
C PRO A 186 -38.60 -13.89 13.78
N PRO A 187 -38.45 -13.99 12.45
CA PRO A 187 -37.93 -15.20 11.83
C PRO A 187 -36.59 -15.53 12.48
N ALA A 188 -36.37 -16.82 12.75
CA ALA A 188 -35.13 -17.29 13.34
C ALA A 188 -33.93 -16.70 12.56
N PRO A 189 -32.87 -16.26 13.26
CA PRO A 189 -31.73 -15.65 12.59
C PRO A 189 -31.16 -16.63 11.56
N SER A 190 -31.08 -16.17 10.31
CA SER A 190 -30.61 -16.96 9.18
C SER A 190 -29.16 -16.62 8.85
N ILE A 191 -28.39 -17.62 8.42
CA ILE A 191 -27.02 -17.40 7.91
C ILE A 191 -27.03 -16.80 6.49
N VAL A 192 -28.14 -16.86 5.76
CA VAL A 192 -28.27 -16.30 4.40
C VAL A 192 -28.06 -14.78 4.42
N GLY A 193 -27.13 -14.30 3.61
CA GLY A 193 -26.73 -12.89 3.50
C GLY A 193 -25.22 -12.71 3.52
N ARG A 194 -24.80 -11.44 3.63
CA ARG A 194 -23.40 -11.05 3.70
C ARG A 194 -22.97 -10.77 5.14
N TRP A 195 -21.84 -11.34 5.51
CA TRP A 195 -21.23 -11.24 6.83
C TRP A 195 -19.82 -10.69 6.71
N LYS A 196 -19.49 -9.67 7.49
CA LYS A 196 -18.18 -9.06 7.55
C LYS A 196 -17.39 -9.65 8.71
N LEU A 197 -16.17 -10.09 8.44
CA LEU A 197 -15.29 -10.61 9.49
C LEU A 197 -14.90 -9.50 10.47
N ARG A 198 -15.07 -9.77 11.76
CA ARG A 198 -14.63 -8.91 12.87
C ARG A 198 -13.37 -9.46 13.54
N ALA A 199 -13.37 -10.76 13.83
CA ALA A 199 -12.26 -11.43 14.50
C ALA A 199 -12.10 -12.88 14.03
N ALA A 200 -10.87 -13.37 14.08
CA ALA A 200 -10.53 -14.76 13.80
C ALA A 200 -9.51 -15.23 14.83
N GLU A 201 -9.89 -16.22 15.63
CA GLU A 201 -9.13 -16.66 16.80
C GLU A 201 -9.04 -18.18 16.78
N ASP A 202 -7.88 -18.74 17.10
CA ASP A 202 -7.77 -20.14 17.49
C ASP A 202 -7.77 -20.20 19.02
N LEU A 203 -8.73 -20.92 19.59
CA LEU A 203 -8.97 -21.01 21.03
C LEU A 203 -8.45 -22.33 21.58
N ARG A 204 -7.93 -22.30 22.81
CA ARG A 204 -7.66 -23.50 23.61
C ARG A 204 -8.94 -24.09 24.19
N ALA A 205 -8.83 -25.28 24.78
CA ALA A 205 -9.95 -25.97 25.43
C ALA A 205 -10.57 -25.17 26.58
N ASP A 206 -9.77 -24.34 27.28
CA ASP A 206 -10.24 -23.45 28.36
C ASP A 206 -10.93 -22.16 27.84
N GLY A 207 -11.01 -21.98 26.51
CA GLY A 207 -11.60 -20.82 25.87
C GLY A 207 -10.66 -19.62 25.72
N SER A 208 -9.42 -19.69 26.23
CA SER A 208 -8.40 -18.66 26.02
C SER A 208 -7.95 -18.60 24.56
N VAL A 209 -7.59 -17.40 24.09
CA VAL A 209 -7.05 -17.22 22.73
C VAL A 209 -5.62 -17.75 22.69
N ALA A 210 -5.37 -18.73 21.83
CA ALA A 210 -4.03 -19.26 21.59
C ALA A 210 -3.25 -18.41 20.58
N ARG A 211 -3.92 -18.03 19.48
CA ARG A 211 -3.32 -17.24 18.40
C ARG A 211 -4.36 -16.61 17.49
N TYR A 212 -3.90 -15.67 16.67
CA TYR A 212 -4.67 -15.01 15.64
C TYR A 212 -4.21 -15.48 14.25
N PRO A 213 -4.90 -16.46 13.63
CA PRO A 213 -4.45 -17.09 12.38
C PRO A 213 -4.33 -16.15 11.17
N TRP A 214 -4.96 -14.98 11.20
CA TRP A 214 -4.82 -13.93 10.18
C TRP A 214 -4.40 -12.59 10.79
N GLY A 215 -3.69 -12.63 11.92
CA GLY A 215 -3.31 -11.44 12.66
C GLY A 215 -4.45 -10.79 13.44
N GLN A 216 -4.14 -9.69 14.11
CA GLN A 216 -5.07 -8.99 15.00
C GLN A 216 -6.15 -8.21 14.25
N HIS A 217 -5.88 -7.81 13.00
CA HIS A 217 -6.84 -7.10 12.15
C HIS A 217 -7.19 -7.93 10.91
N PRO A 218 -7.92 -9.05 11.06
CA PRO A 218 -8.33 -9.83 9.91
C PRO A 218 -9.44 -9.08 9.15
N VAL A 219 -9.43 -9.21 7.82
CA VAL A 219 -10.46 -8.65 6.94
C VAL A 219 -11.03 -9.75 6.07
N GLY A 220 -12.31 -9.66 5.74
CA GLY A 220 -12.94 -10.69 4.95
C GLY A 220 -14.44 -10.64 4.99
N SER A 221 -15.05 -11.53 4.20
CA SER A 221 -16.48 -11.73 4.20
C SER A 221 -16.85 -13.18 3.97
N ILE A 222 -17.98 -13.57 4.55
CA ILE A 222 -18.71 -14.78 4.20
C ILE A 222 -20.03 -14.34 3.57
N VAL A 223 -20.32 -14.83 2.37
CA VAL A 223 -21.60 -14.59 1.69
C VAL A 223 -22.27 -15.94 1.49
N VAL A 224 -23.54 -16.02 1.87
CA VAL A 224 -24.38 -17.21 1.69
C VAL A 224 -25.63 -16.75 0.96
N GLU A 225 -25.75 -17.07 -0.32
CA GLU A 225 -26.82 -16.54 -1.17
C GLU A 225 -27.12 -17.50 -2.32
N GLY A 226 -28.39 -17.71 -2.63
CA GLY A 226 -28.80 -18.52 -3.79
C GLY A 226 -28.31 -19.97 -3.78
N GLY A 227 -28.02 -20.55 -2.60
CA GLY A 227 -27.43 -21.88 -2.48
C GLY A 227 -25.92 -21.92 -2.77
N ALA A 228 -25.26 -20.78 -2.89
CA ALA A 228 -23.82 -20.65 -3.01
C ALA A 228 -23.21 -19.99 -1.78
N CYS A 229 -21.98 -20.37 -1.48
CA CYS A 229 -21.20 -19.80 -0.40
C CYS A 229 -19.87 -19.26 -0.95
N TYR A 230 -19.50 -18.07 -0.48
CA TYR A 230 -18.23 -17.43 -0.77
C TYR A 230 -17.55 -17.07 0.53
N LEU A 231 -16.28 -17.44 0.67
CA LEU A 231 -15.46 -17.07 1.81
C LEU A 231 -14.18 -16.43 1.29
N GLN A 232 -13.84 -15.29 1.88
CA GLN A 232 -12.55 -14.63 1.70
C GLN A 232 -12.08 -14.11 3.06
N ILE A 233 -10.84 -14.41 3.44
CA ILE A 233 -10.19 -13.88 4.64
C ILE A 233 -8.74 -13.54 4.30
N ALA A 234 -8.31 -12.35 4.69
CA ALA A 234 -6.95 -11.87 4.58
C ALA A 234 -6.51 -11.26 5.91
N SER A 235 -5.20 -11.21 6.17
CA SER A 235 -4.67 -10.26 7.15
C SER A 235 -4.64 -8.86 6.55
N SER A 236 -4.96 -7.84 7.36
CA SER A 236 -4.62 -6.45 7.05
C SER A 236 -3.49 -5.91 7.92
N ASP A 237 -2.87 -6.75 8.75
CA ASP A 237 -1.68 -6.40 9.49
C ASP A 237 -0.53 -6.21 8.51
N THR A 238 0.26 -5.14 8.68
CA THR A 238 1.47 -4.95 7.88
C THR A 238 2.56 -5.88 8.39
N PRO A 239 3.04 -6.84 7.59
CA PRO A 239 4.17 -7.64 8.00
C PRO A 239 5.42 -6.74 8.07
N SER A 240 6.21 -6.88 9.13
CA SER A 240 7.57 -6.35 9.18
C SER A 240 8.54 -7.44 8.76
N PHE A 241 9.32 -7.19 7.71
CA PHE A 241 10.37 -8.09 7.26
C PHE A 241 11.71 -7.58 7.77
N SER A 242 12.44 -8.39 8.52
CA SER A 242 13.79 -8.07 8.97
C SER A 242 14.82 -8.47 7.91
N GLY A 243 15.95 -7.76 7.86
CA GLY A 243 17.12 -8.20 7.10
C GLY A 243 17.59 -9.56 7.60
N GLY A 244 17.49 -10.57 6.74
CA GLY A 244 17.88 -11.96 7.02
C GLY A 244 18.35 -12.63 5.72
N SER A 245 18.69 -13.92 5.79
CA SER A 245 19.18 -14.68 4.63
C SER A 245 18.13 -14.88 3.53
N THR A 246 16.84 -14.82 3.87
CA THR A 246 15.74 -14.92 2.91
C THR A 246 15.45 -13.54 2.29
N PRO A 247 15.42 -13.42 0.94
CA PRO A 247 15.04 -12.18 0.27
C PRO A 247 13.68 -11.65 0.72
N VAL A 248 13.52 -10.33 0.81
CA VAL A 248 12.29 -9.68 1.33
C VAL A 248 11.08 -10.07 0.50
N MET A 249 11.21 -10.16 -0.82
CA MET A 249 10.13 -10.62 -1.70
C MET A 249 9.68 -12.04 -1.37
N GLU A 250 10.60 -12.95 -1.07
CA GLU A 250 10.25 -14.32 -0.68
C GLU A 250 9.58 -14.37 0.69
N GLN A 251 10.03 -13.55 1.65
CA GLN A 251 9.33 -13.38 2.93
C GLN A 251 7.91 -12.84 2.73
N MET A 252 7.73 -11.88 1.81
CA MET A 252 6.43 -11.30 1.48
C MET A 252 5.50 -12.31 0.80
N LYS A 253 5.99 -13.06 -0.20
CA LYS A 253 5.23 -14.13 -0.84
C LYS A 253 4.74 -15.15 0.19
N ALA A 254 5.62 -15.61 1.09
CA ALA A 254 5.27 -16.55 2.14
C ALA A 254 4.23 -15.96 3.11
N ALA A 255 4.42 -14.71 3.55
CA ALA A 255 3.47 -14.03 4.42
C ALA A 255 2.09 -13.92 3.74
N LEU A 256 2.01 -13.35 2.53
CA LEU A 256 0.77 -13.19 1.77
C LEU A 256 0.07 -14.53 1.52
N LEU A 257 0.81 -15.58 1.17
CA LEU A 257 0.28 -16.92 0.96
C LEU A 257 -0.28 -17.52 2.25
N SER A 258 0.39 -17.33 3.38
CA SER A 258 -0.01 -17.88 4.68
C SER A 258 -1.18 -17.13 5.32
N THR A 259 -1.36 -15.84 5.00
CA THR A 259 -2.39 -14.97 5.58
C THR A 259 -3.53 -14.65 4.61
N TYR A 260 -3.73 -15.47 3.58
CA TYR A 260 -4.87 -15.33 2.66
C TYR A 260 -5.55 -16.67 2.44
N ILE A 261 -6.87 -16.69 2.56
CA ILE A 261 -7.71 -17.79 2.07
C ILE A 261 -8.91 -17.24 1.32
N ALA A 262 -9.26 -17.90 0.24
CA ALA A 262 -10.52 -17.69 -0.44
C ALA A 262 -10.99 -19.00 -1.03
N TYR A 263 -12.28 -19.29 -0.92
CA TYR A 263 -12.91 -20.40 -1.62
C TYR A 263 -14.42 -20.18 -1.76
N SER A 264 -14.99 -20.78 -2.79
CA SER A 264 -16.42 -20.67 -3.10
C SER A 264 -16.94 -21.93 -3.76
N GLY A 265 -18.26 -22.08 -3.72
CA GLY A 265 -18.99 -23.13 -4.40
C GLY A 265 -20.41 -23.27 -3.85
N PRO A 266 -21.19 -24.24 -4.35
CA PRO A 266 -22.51 -24.53 -3.83
C PRO A 266 -22.43 -24.97 -2.36
N CYS A 267 -23.44 -24.61 -1.59
CA CYS A 267 -23.53 -24.99 -0.19
C CYS A 267 -24.95 -25.32 0.25
N ALA A 268 -25.04 -26.31 1.14
CA ALA A 268 -26.27 -26.73 1.77
C ALA A 268 -26.28 -26.30 3.24
N ILE A 269 -27.36 -25.64 3.67
CA ILE A 269 -27.55 -25.21 5.06
C ILE A 269 -28.38 -26.26 5.78
N ASN A 270 -27.88 -26.74 6.92
CA ASN A 270 -28.63 -27.52 7.88
C ASN A 270 -28.96 -26.64 9.09
N ALA A 271 -30.16 -26.06 9.11
CA ALA A 271 -30.56 -25.10 10.14
C ALA A 271 -30.75 -25.75 11.52
N SER A 272 -31.18 -27.01 11.60
CA SER A 272 -31.39 -27.70 12.88
C SER A 272 -30.06 -28.06 13.56
N GLU A 273 -29.03 -28.37 12.77
CA GLU A 273 -27.67 -28.61 13.25
C GLU A 273 -26.89 -27.30 13.45
N GLY A 274 -27.32 -26.19 12.83
CA GLY A 274 -26.54 -24.96 12.75
C GLY A 274 -25.27 -25.17 11.95
N SER A 275 -25.35 -25.85 10.80
CA SER A 275 -24.19 -26.15 9.96
C SER A 275 -24.42 -25.77 8.49
N VAL A 276 -23.33 -25.51 7.78
CA VAL A 276 -23.30 -25.33 6.33
C VAL A 276 -22.19 -26.18 5.75
N THR A 277 -22.51 -26.93 4.70
CA THR A 277 -21.54 -27.75 3.96
C THR A 277 -21.32 -27.12 2.60
N LEU A 278 -20.10 -26.67 2.33
CA LEU A 278 -19.70 -26.06 1.06
C LEU A 278 -18.89 -27.06 0.24
N LYS A 279 -19.35 -27.38 -0.98
CA LYS A 279 -18.57 -28.14 -1.96
C LYS A 279 -17.68 -27.18 -2.74
N VAL A 280 -16.37 -27.31 -2.60
CA VAL A 280 -15.42 -26.30 -3.10
C VAL A 280 -15.20 -26.47 -4.59
N GLU A 281 -15.53 -25.43 -5.37
CA GLU A 281 -15.32 -25.41 -6.82
C GLU A 281 -14.19 -24.47 -7.23
N ALA A 282 -14.01 -23.36 -6.49
CA ALA A 282 -12.89 -22.45 -6.67
C ALA A 282 -12.23 -22.18 -5.32
N ALA A 283 -10.88 -22.19 -5.29
CA ALA A 283 -10.13 -21.92 -4.08
C ALA A 283 -8.76 -21.30 -4.41
N TRP A 284 -8.29 -20.42 -3.53
CA TRP A 284 -6.91 -19.90 -3.51
C TRP A 284 -5.87 -21.02 -3.33
N ARG A 285 -6.26 -22.03 -2.54
CA ARG A 285 -5.50 -23.24 -2.24
C ARG A 285 -6.02 -24.35 -3.17
N PRO A 286 -5.29 -24.75 -4.23
CA PRO A 286 -5.78 -25.73 -5.20
C PRO A 286 -6.16 -27.07 -4.58
N ASP A 287 -5.49 -27.45 -3.47
CA ASP A 287 -5.78 -28.67 -2.70
C ASP A 287 -7.18 -28.72 -2.08
N TYR A 288 -7.90 -27.60 -2.05
CA TYR A 288 -9.27 -27.56 -1.53
C TYR A 288 -10.31 -27.87 -2.61
N VAL A 289 -9.98 -27.71 -3.89
CA VAL A 289 -10.93 -27.90 -4.99
C VAL A 289 -11.41 -29.35 -5.03
N GLY A 290 -12.73 -29.55 -5.12
CA GLY A 290 -13.37 -30.86 -5.07
C GLY A 290 -13.64 -31.40 -3.66
N THR A 291 -13.17 -30.74 -2.60
CA THR A 291 -13.44 -31.15 -1.21
C THR A 291 -14.77 -30.58 -0.69
N GLU A 292 -15.25 -31.16 0.41
CA GLU A 292 -16.35 -30.60 1.19
C GLU A 292 -15.85 -29.94 2.47
N GLN A 293 -16.32 -28.72 2.72
CA GLN A 293 -15.99 -27.93 3.89
C GLN A 293 -17.24 -27.72 4.73
N LYS A 294 -17.44 -28.59 5.73
CA LYS A 294 -18.49 -28.41 6.73
C LYS A 294 -18.05 -27.39 7.78
N ARG A 295 -18.93 -26.44 8.07
CA ARG A 295 -18.74 -25.38 9.08
C ARG A 295 -19.98 -25.26 9.94
N PHE A 296 -19.76 -24.97 11.21
CA PHE A 296 -20.83 -24.74 12.18
C PHE A 296 -20.99 -23.26 12.41
N PHE A 297 -22.22 -22.85 12.66
CA PHE A 297 -22.59 -21.50 12.93
C PHE A 297 -23.60 -21.39 14.07
N ARG A 298 -23.53 -20.29 14.80
CA ARG A 298 -24.52 -19.91 15.80
C ARG A 298 -24.56 -18.40 15.96
N PHE A 299 -25.69 -17.88 16.41
CA PHE A 299 -25.84 -16.45 16.67
C PHE A 299 -25.62 -16.16 18.16
N GLN A 300 -24.77 -15.19 18.46
CA GLN A 300 -24.48 -14.76 19.82
C GLN A 300 -24.34 -13.25 19.84
N ASN A 301 -25.13 -12.56 20.68
CA ASN A 301 -25.07 -11.11 20.85
C ASN A 301 -25.16 -10.32 19.52
N GLY A 302 -25.99 -10.77 18.59
CA GLY A 302 -26.16 -10.16 17.26
C GLY A 302 -25.03 -10.46 16.25
N ALA A 303 -23.99 -11.19 16.65
CA ALA A 303 -22.91 -11.64 15.77
C ALA A 303 -23.10 -13.10 15.34
N LEU A 304 -22.57 -13.44 14.16
CA LEU A 304 -22.40 -14.80 13.69
C LEU A 304 -21.08 -15.36 14.21
N ILE A 305 -21.15 -16.44 14.97
CA ILE A 305 -20.01 -17.25 15.35
C ILE A 305 -19.91 -18.39 14.33
N PHE A 306 -18.79 -18.49 13.61
CA PHE A 306 -18.60 -19.41 12.50
C PHE A 306 -17.26 -20.14 12.60
N GLY A 307 -17.21 -21.44 12.32
CA GLY A 307 -15.97 -22.21 12.45
C GLY A 307 -16.09 -23.67 12.04
N PRO A 308 -15.01 -24.46 12.18
CA PRO A 308 -15.10 -25.91 12.08
C PRO A 308 -15.83 -26.48 13.31
N ALA A 309 -15.93 -27.81 13.40
CA ALA A 309 -16.44 -28.46 14.62
C ALA A 309 -15.58 -28.05 15.84
N PRO A 310 -16.19 -27.98 17.05
CA PRO A 310 -15.42 -27.88 18.28
C PRO A 310 -14.35 -28.99 18.33
N ASN A 311 -13.18 -28.68 18.89
CA ASN A 311 -12.07 -29.62 19.07
C ASN A 311 -11.47 -30.20 17.77
N SER A 312 -11.64 -29.51 16.64
CA SER A 312 -10.93 -29.86 15.41
C SER A 312 -9.41 -29.70 15.59
N MET A 313 -8.60 -30.71 15.30
CA MET A 313 -7.14 -30.56 15.32
C MET A 313 -6.69 -29.61 14.21
N ARG A 314 -5.88 -28.59 14.54
CA ARG A 314 -5.41 -27.59 13.56
C ARG A 314 -3.91 -27.38 13.52
N ALA A 315 -3.14 -27.70 14.56
CA ALA A 315 -1.69 -27.52 14.56
C ALA A 315 -0.99 -28.36 15.63
N GLY A 316 -0.05 -29.21 15.23
CA GLY A 316 0.80 -29.98 16.15
C GLY A 316 0.00 -30.86 17.11
N ASN A 317 0.48 -30.98 18.36
CA ASN A 317 -0.14 -31.79 19.41
C ASN A 317 -1.23 -31.04 20.22
N GLU A 318 -1.56 -29.80 19.88
CA GLU A 318 -2.54 -28.99 20.61
C GLU A 318 -3.88 -28.91 19.84
N THR A 319 -4.97 -29.28 20.52
CA THR A 319 -6.32 -29.18 19.98
C THR A 319 -6.83 -27.74 20.08
N LEU A 320 -6.85 -27.04 18.95
CA LEU A 320 -7.30 -25.64 18.87
C LEU A 320 -8.60 -25.51 18.07
N THR A 321 -9.58 -24.82 18.63
CA THR A 321 -10.85 -24.54 17.93
C THR A 321 -10.80 -23.16 17.28
N ARG A 322 -10.96 -23.10 15.94
CA ARG A 322 -11.06 -21.83 15.23
C ARG A 322 -12.44 -21.20 15.41
N ARG A 323 -12.47 -19.94 15.85
CA ARG A 323 -13.67 -19.12 15.95
C ARG A 323 -13.53 -17.90 15.04
N LEU A 324 -14.46 -17.75 14.10
CA LEU A 324 -14.69 -16.50 13.39
C LEU A 324 -15.88 -15.79 14.03
N THR A 325 -15.74 -14.50 14.30
CA THR A 325 -16.83 -13.63 14.72
C THR A 325 -17.12 -12.68 13.58
N LEU A 326 -18.37 -12.65 13.11
CA LEU A 326 -18.79 -11.86 11.97
C LEU A 326 -20.03 -11.02 12.27
N ASP A 327 -20.07 -9.84 11.66
CA ASP A 327 -21.19 -8.91 11.74
C ASP A 327 -22.03 -8.97 10.48
N ARG A 328 -23.35 -8.88 10.62
CA ARG A 328 -24.26 -8.81 9.47
C ARG A 328 -24.03 -7.49 8.74
N VAL A 329 -23.86 -7.57 7.41
CA VAL A 329 -23.87 -6.40 6.54
C VAL A 329 -25.32 -6.16 6.12
N GLN A 330 -25.83 -4.96 6.41
CA GLN A 330 -27.16 -4.51 5.96
C GLN A 330 -27.13 -4.13 4.49
#